data_AF-A0A9D0Z1W5-F1
#
_entry.id   AF-A0A9D0Z1W5-F1
#
_cell.length_a   1.000
_cell.length_b   1.000
_cell.length_c   1.000
_cell.angle_alpha   90.00
_cell.angle_beta   90.00
_cell.angle_gamma   90.00
#
_symmetry.space_group_name_H-M   'P 1'
#
loop_
_entity.id
_entity.type
_entity.pdbx_description
1 polymer ?
#
loop_
_entity_poly.entity_id
_entity_poly.type
_entity_poly.pdbx_seq_one_letter_code
_entity_poly.pdbx_strand_id
1 'polypeptide(L)' 'SHRNDQNRFYNYLSFYSYDDLLKQMKTYLKRSNNIPMQVLGWISPIEKRNQLKYNIQQLTF' A
#
# COMPACT_ATOMS: atom_id res chain seq x y z
N SER A 1 4.33 3.41 -4.54
CA SER A 1 5.12 3.67 -5.77
C SER A 1 6.51 3.18 -5.50
N HIS A 2 7.18 2.57 -6.48
CA HIS A 2 8.45 1.87 -6.24
C HIS A 2 9.50 2.74 -5.53
N ARG A 3 9.64 4.02 -5.91
CA ARG A 3 10.51 4.99 -5.21
C ARG A 3 10.16 5.18 -3.73
N ASN A 4 8.88 5.24 -3.38
CA ASN A 4 8.46 5.38 -1.99
C ASN A 4 8.74 4.11 -1.20
N ASP A 5 8.57 2.95 -1.82
CA ASP A 5 8.88 1.66 -1.20
C ASP A 5 10.39 1.50 -0.96
N GLN A 6 11.21 1.96 -1.92
CA GLN A 6 12.65 2.07 -1.74
C GLN A 6 13.01 2.92 -0.52
N ASN A 7 12.49 4.15 -0.46
CA ASN A 7 12.84 5.13 0.57
C ASN A 7 12.25 4.83 1.96
N ARG A 8 11.12 4.12 2.05
CA ARG A 8 10.42 3.90 3.33
C ARG A 8 10.64 2.51 3.90
N PHE A 9 11.03 1.54 3.07
CA PHE A 9 11.18 0.14 3.48
C PHE A 9 12.52 -0.43 3.05
N TYR A 10 12.79 -0.55 1.75
CA TYR A 10 13.95 -1.33 1.29
C TYR A 10 15.30 -0.79 1.75
N ASN A 11 15.48 0.54 1.83
CA ASN A 11 16.73 1.14 2.34
C ASN A 11 17.04 0.78 3.80
N TYR A 12 16.03 0.32 4.57
CA TYR A 12 16.15 0.03 6.00
C TYR A 12 15.79 -1.41 6.35
N LEU A 13 15.51 -2.25 5.35
CA LEU A 13 15.04 -3.62 5.56
C LEU A 13 16.19 -4.52 5.99
N SER A 14 16.09 -5.07 7.20
CA SER A 14 16.90 -6.19 7.68
C SER A 14 15.97 -7.21 8.36
N PHE A 15 16.28 -8.50 8.22
CA PHE A 15 15.45 -9.58 8.76
C PHE A 15 16.31 -10.76 9.22
N TYR A 16 15.84 -11.45 10.24
CA TYR A 16 16.57 -12.56 10.86
C TYR A 16 16.19 -13.94 10.29
N SER A 17 15.00 -14.04 9.72
CA SER A 17 14.47 -15.26 9.11
C SER A 17 13.43 -14.93 8.03
N TYR A 18 13.05 -15.93 7.25
CA TYR A 18 12.01 -15.77 6.24
C TYR A 18 10.65 -15.36 6.84
N ASP A 19 10.29 -15.93 8.00
CA ASP A 19 9.04 -15.58 8.68
C ASP A 19 9.02 -14.13 9.17
N ASP A 20 10.17 -13.64 9.66
CA ASP A 20 10.33 -12.24 10.05
C ASP A 20 10.18 -11.31 8.85
N LEU A 21 10.80 -11.64 7.71
CA LEU A 21 10.61 -10.90 6.45
C LEU A 21 9.13 -10.81 6.08
N LEU A 22 8.40 -11.92 6.09
CA LEU A 22 6.97 -11.93 5.76
C LEU A 22 6.14 -11.05 6.72
N LYS A 23 6.44 -11.10 8.02
CA LYS A 23 5.78 -10.28 9.04
C LYS A 23 6.04 -8.79 8.81
N GLN A 24 7.29 -8.41 8.56
CA GLN A 24 7.68 -7.04 8.27
C GLN A 24 7.03 -6.54 6.98
N MET A 25 7.05 -7.33 5.91
CA MET A 25 6.40 -7.00 4.63
C MET A 25 4.90 -6.78 4.79
N LYS A 26 4.19 -7.67 5.52
CA LYS A 26 2.75 -7.52 5.77
C LYS A 26 2.44 -6.23 6.52
N THR A 27 3.27 -5.88 7.50
CA THR A 27 3.14 -4.66 8.30
C THR A 27 3.38 -3.42 7.45
N TYR A 28 4.44 -3.43 6.64
CA TYR A 28 4.75 -2.35 5.70
C TYR A 28 3.64 -2.16 4.66
N LEU A 29 3.16 -3.24 4.03
CA LEU A 29 2.07 -3.20 3.06
C LEU A 29 0.80 -2.59 3.65
N LYS A 30 0.43 -2.97 4.89
CA LYS A 30 -0.71 -2.37 5.58
C LYS A 30 -0.49 -0.87 5.75
N ARG A 31 0.67 -0.45 6.23
CA ARG A 31 0.98 0.99 6.41
C ARG A 31 0.97 1.75 5.08
N SER A 32 1.68 1.26 4.07
CA SER A 32 1.82 1.91 2.75
C SER A 32 0.46 2.12 2.08
N ASN A 33 -0.43 1.12 2.16
CA ASN A 33 -1.77 1.21 1.59
C ASN A 33 -2.72 2.16 2.34
N ASN A 34 -2.38 2.60 3.56
CA ASN A 34 -3.14 3.58 4.34
C ASN A 34 -2.54 4.99 4.28
N ILE A 35 -1.38 5.20 3.65
CA ILE A 35 -0.78 6.53 3.54
C ILE A 35 -1.38 7.25 2.33
N PRO A 36 -1.94 8.45 2.51
CA PRO A 36 -2.35 9.31 1.40
C PRO A 36 -1.21 9.62 0.43
N MET A 37 -1.51 9.62 -0.87
CA MET A 37 -0.52 9.87 -1.91
C MET A 37 -0.96 11.04 -2.81
N GLN A 38 -0.02 11.95 -3.08
CA GLN A 38 -0.26 13.10 -3.98
C GLN A 38 -0.78 12.66 -5.36
N VAL A 39 -0.20 11.58 -5.93
CA VAL A 39 -0.61 11.04 -7.25
C VAL A 39 -2.04 10.49 -7.27
N LEU A 40 -2.64 10.24 -6.10
CA LEU A 40 -4.03 9.82 -5.97
C LEU A 40 -4.96 10.99 -5.61
N GLY A 41 -4.47 12.22 -5.53
CA GLY A 41 -5.23 13.37 -5.04
C GLY A 41 -5.36 13.38 -3.52
N TRP A 42 -4.29 13.00 -2.81
CA TRP A 42 -4.22 12.98 -1.34
C TRP A 42 -5.21 12.03 -0.66
N ILE A 43 -5.58 10.94 -1.34
CA ILE A 43 -6.20 9.77 -0.73
C ILE A 43 -5.23 8.59 -0.73
N SER A 44 -5.48 7.61 0.13
CA SER A 44 -4.70 6.40 0.25
C SER A 44 -5.04 5.39 -0.86
N PRO A 45 -4.13 4.44 -1.17
CA PRO A 45 -4.41 3.36 -2.11
C PRO A 45 -5.67 2.55 -1.75
N ILE A 46 -5.92 2.31 -0.46
CA ILE A 46 -7.11 1.56 -0.04
C ILE A 46 -8.41 2.32 -0.28
N GLU A 47 -8.42 3.64 -0.05
CA GLU A 47 -9.56 4.50 -0.37
C GLU A 47 -9.82 4.54 -1.87
N LYS A 48 -8.76 4.73 -2.68
CA LYS A 48 -8.88 4.72 -4.14
C LYS A 48 -9.45 3.39 -4.64
N ARG A 49 -8.98 2.26 -4.10
CA ARG A 49 -9.50 0.93 -4.43
C ARG A 49 -10.99 0.82 -4.11
N ASN A 50 -11.42 1.31 -2.96
CA ASN A 50 -12.84 1.25 -2.56
C ASN A 50 -13.71 2.12 -3.46
N GLN A 51 -13.25 3.32 -3.85
CA GLN A 51 -13.94 4.17 -4.83
C GLN A 51 -14.10 3.46 -6.18
N LEU A 52 -13.04 2.85 -6.69
CA LEU A 52 -13.09 2.10 -7.95
C LEU A 52 -14.07 0.93 -7.89
N LYS A 53 -14.09 0.19 -6.78
CA LYS A 53 -15.06 -0.90 -6.57
C LYS A 53 -16.50 -0.41 -6.57
N TYR A 54 -16.78 0.69 -5.88
CA TYR A 54 -18.11 1.29 -5.85
C TYR A 54 -18.56 1.73 -7.24
N ASN A 55 -17.67 2.39 -8.00
CA ASN A 55 -17.99 2.84 -9.35
C ASN A 55 -18.27 1.68 -10.31
N ILE A 56 -17.50 0.59 -10.22
CA ILE A 56 -17.74 -0.62 -11.02
C ILE A 56 -19.10 -1.22 -10.66
N GLN A 57 -19.43 -1.32 -9.37
CA GLN A 57 -20.74 -1.83 -8.94
C GLN A 57 -21.89 -1.00 -9.53
N GLN A 58 -21.78 0.32 -9.55
CA GLN A 58 -22.82 1.19 -10.14
C GLN A 58 -22.97 1.05 -11.65
N LEU A 59 -21.92 0.67 -12.38
CA LEU A 59 -21.95 0.46 -13.83
C LEU A 59 -22.46 -0.93 -14.24
N THR A 60 -22.58 -1.85 -13.29
CA THR A 60 -23.06 -3.23 -13.52
C THR A 60 -24.54 -3.41 -13.23
N PHE A 61 -25.26 -2.34 -12.90
CA PHE A 61 -26.73 -2.27 -12.78
C PHE A 61 -27.29 -1.34 -13.87
#